data_AF-A0A8X6PRJ9-F1
#
_entry.id   AF-A0A8X6PRJ9-F1
#
_cell.length_a   1.000
_cell.length_b   1.000
_cell.length_c   1.000
_cell.angle_alpha   90.00
_cell.angle_beta   90.00
_cell.angle_gamma   90.00
#
_symmetry.space_group_name_H-M   'P 1'
#
loop_
_entity.id
_entity.type
_entity.pdbx_description
1 polymer ?
#
loop_
_entity_poly.entity_id
_entity_poly.type
_entity_poly.pdbx_seq_one_letter_code
_entity_poly.pdbx_strand_id
1 'polypeptide(L)'
;MEISEIRVLMKYEFHCGAKTRQTVTNINSVFGIQVATSPTVARWYKKFRFGDFDLSYEPRDRTKTQVDNDVLKNTVEANSSQSARGLSLMYNVSKQTILTHLAQIGKVKKLDKWIPHELTDAQKEEA
;
A
#
# COMPACT_ATOMS: atom_id res chain seq x y z
N MET A 1 -8.68 -13.75 -18.76
CA MET A 1 -7.67 -14.68 -18.21
C MET A 1 -7.01 -13.99 -17.04
N GLU A 2 -7.04 -14.64 -15.88
CA GLU A 2 -6.40 -14.13 -14.68
C GLU A 2 -4.88 -14.27 -14.77
N ILE A 3 -4.15 -13.37 -14.10
CA ILE A 3 -2.67 -13.38 -14.12
C ILE A 3 -2.12 -14.70 -13.56
N SER A 4 -2.82 -15.32 -12.62
CA SER A 4 -2.49 -16.63 -12.05
C SER A 4 -2.51 -17.74 -13.11
N GLU A 5 -3.49 -17.77 -14.00
CA GLU A 5 -3.64 -18.79 -15.04
C GLU A 5 -2.49 -18.72 -16.06
N ILE A 6 -2.08 -17.51 -16.45
CA ILE A 6 -0.95 -17.29 -17.35
C ILE A 6 0.35 -17.88 -16.76
N ARG A 7 0.57 -17.70 -15.46
CA ARG A 7 1.77 -18.22 -14.77
C ARG A 7 1.79 -19.75 -14.75
N VAL A 8 0.63 -20.40 -14.59
CA VAL A 8 0.49 -21.86 -14.67
C VAL A 8 0.88 -22.35 -16.06
N LEU A 9 0.39 -21.69 -17.11
CA LEU A 9 0.74 -22.03 -18.49
C LEU A 9 2.24 -21.82 -18.78
N MET A 10 2.83 -20.72 -18.29
CA MET A 10 4.27 -20.49 -18.40
C MET A 10 5.09 -21.61 -17.72
N LYS A 11 4.64 -22.09 -16.55
CA LYS A 11 5.27 -23.22 -15.84
C LYS A 11 5.15 -24.52 -16.63
N TYR A 12 3.98 -24.81 -17.17
CA TYR A 12 3.76 -25.97 -18.03
C TYR A 12 4.71 -25.96 -19.24
N GLU A 13 4.74 -24.86 -19.99
CA GLU A 13 5.61 -24.68 -21.16
C GLU A 13 7.11 -24.81 -20.81
N PHE A 14 7.50 -24.34 -19.61
CA PHE A 14 8.86 -24.50 -19.11
C PHE A 14 9.23 -25.97 -18.90
N HIS A 15 8.33 -26.77 -18.35
CA HIS A 15 8.54 -28.22 -18.20
C HIS A 15 8.52 -28.96 -19.54
N CYS A 16 7.79 -28.46 -20.54
CA CYS A 16 7.86 -28.95 -21.91
C CYS A 16 9.18 -28.59 -22.63
N GLY A 17 10.05 -27.79 -22.01
CA GLY A 17 11.32 -27.38 -22.59
C GLY A 17 11.20 -26.29 -23.66
N ALA A 18 10.05 -25.62 -23.76
CA ALA A 18 9.85 -24.53 -24.69
C ALA A 18 10.80 -23.36 -24.39
N LYS A 19 11.16 -22.58 -25.41
CA LYS A 19 11.90 -21.32 -25.24
C LYS A 19 10.91 -20.17 -25.04
N THR A 20 11.35 -19.10 -24.38
CA THR A 20 10.54 -17.89 -24.12
C THR A 20 9.73 -17.40 -25.33
N ARG A 21 10.35 -17.33 -26.52
CA ARG A 21 9.66 -16.89 -27.74
C ARG A 21 8.54 -17.85 -28.15
N GLN A 22 8.78 -19.16 -28.05
CA GLN A 22 7.76 -20.18 -28.35
C GLN A 22 6.61 -20.09 -27.35
N THR A 23 6.91 -19.99 -26.05
CA THR A 23 5.89 -19.82 -25.00
C THR A 23 5.01 -18.60 -25.23
N VAL A 24 5.60 -17.45 -25.59
CA VAL A 24 4.84 -16.23 -25.92
C VAL A 24 3.92 -16.48 -27.11
N THR A 25 4.42 -17.13 -28.16
CA THR A 25 3.62 -17.47 -29.34
C THR A 25 2.50 -18.44 -28.99
N ASN A 26 2.78 -19.53 -28.28
CA ASN A 26 1.82 -20.57 -27.90
C ASN A 26 0.68 -20.00 -27.04
N ILE A 27 1.03 -19.19 -26.03
CA ILE A 27 0.02 -18.58 -25.15
C ILE A 27 -0.81 -17.57 -25.95
N ASN A 28 -0.17 -16.68 -26.71
CA ASN A 28 -0.90 -15.63 -27.43
C ASN A 28 -1.71 -16.17 -28.61
N SER A 29 -1.35 -17.31 -29.21
CA SER A 29 -2.13 -17.95 -30.27
C SER A 29 -3.44 -18.53 -29.77
N VAL A 30 -3.49 -19.00 -28.51
CA VAL A 30 -4.69 -19.59 -27.91
C VAL A 30 -5.56 -18.53 -27.24
N PHE A 31 -4.94 -17.57 -26.55
CA PHE A 31 -5.65 -16.66 -25.63
C PHE A 31 -5.70 -15.21 -26.08
N GLY A 32 -5.05 -14.87 -27.21
CA GLY A 32 -5.07 -13.54 -27.80
C GLY A 32 -3.73 -12.81 -27.76
N ILE A 33 -3.60 -11.80 -28.61
CA ILE A 33 -2.38 -11.01 -28.77
C ILE A 33 -2.11 -10.21 -27.47
N GLN A 34 -0.88 -10.29 -26.96
CA GLN A 34 -0.36 -9.60 -25.76
C GLN A 34 -0.77 -10.15 -24.38
N VAL A 35 -1.37 -11.34 -24.29
CA VAL A 35 -1.62 -11.99 -22.97
C VAL A 35 -0.31 -12.30 -22.25
N ALA A 36 0.67 -12.84 -22.96
CA ALA A 36 2.03 -13.03 -22.48
C ALA A 36 3.01 -12.16 -23.28
N THR A 37 3.91 -11.47 -22.56
CA THR A 37 4.99 -10.69 -23.16
C THR A 37 6.34 -11.34 -22.91
N SER A 38 7.27 -11.20 -23.85
CA SER A 38 8.63 -11.77 -23.74
C SER A 38 9.35 -11.40 -22.44
N PRO A 39 9.31 -10.14 -21.95
CA PRO A 39 9.94 -9.79 -20.66
C PRO A 39 9.31 -10.52 -19.47
N THR A 40 7.99 -10.73 -19.50
CA THR A 40 7.26 -11.42 -18.42
C THR A 40 7.63 -12.89 -18.39
N VAL A 41 7.56 -13.57 -19.53
CA VAL A 41 7.94 -15.00 -19.65
C VAL A 41 9.40 -15.21 -19.27
N ALA A 42 10.31 -14.34 -19.72
CA ALA A 42 11.73 -14.43 -19.38
C ALA A 42 12.00 -14.30 -17.88
N ARG A 43 11.29 -13.40 -17.19
CA ARG A 43 11.40 -13.24 -15.73
C ARG A 43 10.94 -14.51 -15.00
N TRP A 44 9.81 -15.09 -15.40
CA TRP A 44 9.31 -16.34 -14.82
C TRP A 44 10.25 -17.52 -15.10
N TYR A 45 10.76 -17.63 -16.32
CA TYR A 45 11.73 -18.67 -16.67
C TYR A 45 13.01 -18.55 -15.85
N LYS A 46 13.49 -17.33 -15.61
CA LYS A 46 14.62 -17.11 -14.71
C LYS A 46 14.31 -17.65 -13.31
N LYS A 47 13.13 -17.36 -12.75
CA LYS A 47 12.65 -17.87 -11.46
C LYS A 47 12.63 -19.41 -11.43
N PHE A 48 12.04 -20.04 -12.45
CA PHE A 48 11.96 -21.49 -12.58
C PHE A 48 13.35 -22.16 -12.73
N ARG A 49 14.30 -21.52 -13.41
CA ARG A 49 15.69 -22.01 -13.51
C ARG A 49 16.41 -22.02 -12.16
N PHE A 50 16.02 -21.17 -11.22
CA PHE A 50 16.51 -21.19 -9.84
C PHE A 50 15.75 -22.19 -8.94
N GLY A 51 14.82 -22.97 -9.50
CA GLY A 51 14.04 -23.97 -8.75
C GLY A 51 12.86 -23.39 -7.97
N ASP A 52 12.60 -22.08 -8.09
CA ASP A 52 11.46 -21.44 -7.45
C ASP A 52 10.24 -21.49 -8.38
N PHE A 53 9.28 -22.33 -8.02
CA PHE A 53 8.04 -22.55 -8.75
C PHE A 53 6.81 -21.96 -8.05
N ASP A 54 7.01 -21.06 -7.09
CA ASP A 54 5.89 -20.39 -6.45
C ASP A 54 5.21 -19.44 -7.44
N LEU A 55 3.95 -19.73 -7.74
CA LEU A 55 3.10 -18.96 -8.65
C LEU A 55 2.24 -17.93 -7.90
N SER A 56 2.31 -17.91 -6.57
CA SER A 56 1.52 -17.02 -5.74
C SER A 56 1.73 -15.55 -6.13
N TYR A 57 0.66 -14.76 -6.04
CA TYR A 57 0.80 -13.32 -6.07
C TYR A 57 1.21 -12.90 -4.67
N GLU A 58 2.52 -12.73 -4.45
CA GLU A 58 2.95 -12.00 -3.27
C GLU A 58 2.35 -10.60 -3.35
N PRO A 59 1.63 -10.15 -2.31
CA PRO A 59 1.25 -8.76 -2.18
C PRO A 59 2.51 -7.94 -2.42
N ARG A 60 2.48 -7.01 -3.38
CA ARG A 60 3.55 -6.04 -3.51
C ARG A 60 3.75 -5.42 -2.14
N ASP A 61 4.89 -5.70 -1.53
CA ASP A 61 5.23 -5.13 -0.24
C ASP A 61 5.16 -3.63 -0.43
N ARG A 62 4.13 -3.01 0.15
CA ARG A 62 4.00 -1.56 0.10
C ARG A 62 5.20 -1.05 0.86
N THR A 63 5.93 -0.10 0.26
CA THR A 63 7.05 0.56 0.93
C THR A 63 6.65 0.85 2.36
N LYS A 64 7.36 0.27 3.33
CA LYS A 64 7.06 0.43 4.76
C LYS A 64 6.92 1.92 5.04
N THR A 65 5.73 2.31 5.48
CA THR A 65 5.44 3.71 5.81
C THR A 65 6.31 4.13 6.98
N GLN A 66 7.03 5.24 6.84
CA GLN A 66 7.91 5.77 7.90
C GLN A 66 7.17 6.19 9.17
N VAL A 67 5.85 6.35 9.10
CA VAL A 67 5.01 6.77 10.23
C VAL A 67 4.29 5.55 10.79
N ASP A 68 4.53 5.29 12.08
CA ASP A 68 3.77 4.33 12.87
C ASP A 68 2.43 4.97 13.28
N ASN A 69 1.33 4.28 12.96
CA ASN A 69 -0.03 4.75 13.24
C ASN A 69 -0.35 4.80 14.73
N ASP A 70 0.20 3.89 15.54
CA ASP A 70 -0.05 3.85 16.98
C ASP A 70 0.67 5.01 17.68
N VAL A 71 1.92 5.28 17.27
CA VAL A 71 2.69 6.44 17.75
C VAL A 71 2.00 7.74 17.32
N LEU A 72 1.59 7.85 16.06
CA LEU A 72 0.87 9.03 15.57
C LEU A 72 -0.43 9.26 16.35
N LYS A 73 -1.20 8.21 16.61
CA LYS A 73 -2.45 8.30 17.37
C LYS A 73 -2.20 8.85 18.77
N ASN A 74 -1.19 8.34 19.48
CA ASN A 74 -0.83 8.83 20.81
C ASN A 74 -0.43 10.31 20.78
N THR A 75 0.35 10.75 19.78
CA THR A 75 0.74 12.17 19.68
C THR A 75 -0.44 13.10 19.43
N VAL A 76 -1.42 12.68 18.63
CA VAL A 76 -2.63 13.47 18.35
C VAL A 76 -3.60 13.48 19.54
N GLU A 77 -3.67 12.39 20.30
CA GLU A 77 -4.51 12.32 21.49
C GLU A 77 -3.94 13.15 22.65
N ALA A 78 -2.62 13.23 22.77
CA ALA A 78 -1.96 14.11 23.75
C ALA A 78 -2.15 15.60 23.43
N ASN A 79 -2.25 15.98 22.15
CA ASN A 79 -2.51 17.36 21.73
C ASN A 79 -3.33 17.40 20.44
N SER A 80 -4.65 17.49 20.59
CA SER A 80 -5.61 17.45 19.48
C SER A 80 -5.58 18.68 18.58
N SER A 81 -4.98 19.78 19.02
CA SER A 81 -4.91 21.05 18.28
C SER A 81 -3.70 21.13 17.35
N GLN A 82 -2.86 20.09 17.29
CA GLN A 82 -1.70 20.08 16.39
C GLN A 82 -2.10 20.13 14.92
N SER A 83 -1.38 20.94 14.16
CA SER A 83 -1.57 21.01 12.71
C SER A 83 -0.87 19.85 12.01
N ALA A 84 -1.45 19.38 10.89
CA ALA A 84 -0.82 18.38 10.03
C ALA A 84 0.57 18.82 9.51
N ARG A 85 0.85 20.13 9.45
CA ARG A 85 2.16 20.65 9.06
C ARG A 85 3.18 20.56 10.20
N GLY A 86 2.75 20.78 11.45
CA GLY A 86 3.60 20.53 12.62
C GLY A 86 3.98 19.05 12.74
N LEU A 87 3.00 18.16 12.61
CA LEU A 87 3.22 16.71 12.58
C LEU A 87 4.17 16.30 11.44
N SER A 88 4.01 16.88 10.25
CA SER A 88 4.90 16.62 9.11
C SER A 88 6.36 16.94 9.43
N LEU A 89 6.62 18.04 10.13
CA LEU A 89 7.97 18.41 10.57
C LEU A 89 8.49 17.46 11.66
N MET A 90 7.64 17.10 12.63
CA MET A 90 8.01 16.18 13.72
C MET A 90 8.40 14.79 13.22
N TYR A 91 7.63 14.23 12.30
CA TYR A 91 7.87 12.91 11.73
C TYR A 91 8.80 12.94 10.51
N ASN A 92 9.28 14.12 10.11
CA ASN A 92 10.12 14.33 8.91
C ASN A 92 9.55 13.66 7.64
N VAL A 93 8.24 13.78 7.44
CA VAL A 93 7.52 13.24 6.27
C VAL A 93 6.71 14.33 5.61
N SER A 94 6.22 14.07 4.40
CA SER A 94 5.34 15.02 3.73
C SER A 94 4.03 15.22 4.51
N LYS A 95 3.46 16.43 4.44
CA LYS A 95 2.12 16.72 4.98
C LYS A 95 1.07 15.75 4.43
N GLN A 96 1.18 15.36 3.17
CA GLN A 96 0.22 14.44 2.55
C GLN A 96 0.28 13.05 3.21
N THR A 97 1.48 12.57 3.50
CA THR A 97 1.69 11.31 4.25
C THR A 97 0.97 11.37 5.59
N ILE A 98 1.19 12.43 6.39
CA ILE A 98 0.48 12.62 7.66
C ILE A 98 -1.04 12.59 7.49
N LEU A 99 -1.59 13.31 6.52
CA LEU A 99 -3.04 13.33 6.30
C LEU A 99 -3.59 11.94 5.95
N THR A 100 -2.87 11.16 5.13
CA THR A 100 -3.23 9.77 4.83
C THR A 100 -3.22 8.91 6.09
N HIS A 101 -2.18 9.02 6.93
CA HIS A 101 -2.09 8.27 8.18
C HIS A 101 -3.19 8.68 9.18
N LEU A 102 -3.47 9.97 9.34
CA LEU A 102 -4.57 10.47 10.17
C LEU A 102 -5.93 9.91 9.74
N ALA A 103 -6.18 9.81 8.42
CA ALA A 103 -7.39 9.21 7.89
C ALA A 103 -7.47 7.70 8.19
N GLN A 104 -6.35 6.97 8.10
CA GLN A 104 -6.30 5.54 8.43
C GLN A 104 -6.62 5.27 9.90
N ILE A 105 -6.20 6.14 10.82
CA ILE A 105 -6.52 6.04 12.26
C ILE A 105 -7.88 6.69 12.63
N GLY A 106 -8.65 7.14 11.65
CA GLY A 106 -9.98 7.74 11.86
C GLY A 106 -9.99 9.14 12.48
N LYS A 107 -8.87 9.87 12.46
CA LYS A 107 -8.78 11.25 12.96
C LYS A 107 -9.16 12.23 11.84
N VAL A 108 -10.11 13.11 12.14
CA VAL A 108 -10.58 14.17 11.24
C VAL A 108 -10.48 15.52 11.92
N LYS A 109 -10.24 16.59 11.16
CA LYS A 109 -10.26 17.95 11.69
C LYS A 109 -11.69 18.31 12.10
N LYS A 110 -11.88 18.61 13.37
CA LYS A 110 -13.09 19.25 13.90
C LYS A 110 -12.73 20.65 14.38
N LEU A 111 -13.64 21.59 14.22
CA LEU A 111 -13.48 22.92 14.80
C LEU A 111 -13.90 22.86 16.27
N ASP A 112 -13.18 23.59 17.12
CA ASP A 112 -13.53 23.73 18.51
C ASP A 112 -14.88 24.44 18.65
N LYS A 113 -15.62 24.09 19.71
CA LYS A 113 -16.87 24.76 20.02
C LYS A 113 -16.57 26.18 20.48
N TRP A 114 -17.33 27.15 19.96
CA TRP A 114 -17.24 28.51 20.42
C TRP A 114 -17.73 28.61 21.87
N ILE A 115 -16.89 29.13 22.76
CA ILE A 115 -17.21 29.38 24.16
C ILE A 115 -17.43 30.89 24.31
N PRO A 116 -18.63 31.36 24.72
CA PRO A 116 -18.94 32.80 24.80
C PRO A 116 -18.10 33.59 25.80
N HIS A 117 -17.64 32.93 26.87
CA HIS A 117 -16.92 33.54 27.97
C HIS A 117 -16.04 32.49 28.66
N GLU A 118 -14.78 32.84 28.92
CA GLU A 118 -13.89 32.07 29.79
C GLU A 118 -14.28 32.24 31.28
N LEU A 119 -15.05 31.30 31.82
CA LEU A 119 -15.49 31.36 33.23
C LEU A 119 -14.29 31.29 34.18
N THR A 120 -14.28 32.17 35.17
CA THR A 120 -13.37 32.10 36.33
C THR A 120 -13.82 30.99 37.28
N ASP A 121 -12.90 30.49 38.11
CA ASP A 121 -13.18 29.33 38.97
C ASP A 121 -14.32 29.59 39.96
N ALA A 122 -14.46 30.82 40.46
CA ALA A 122 -15.60 31.22 41.29
C ALA A 122 -16.95 31.09 40.56
N GLN A 123 -16.99 31.41 39.26
CA GLN A 123 -18.21 31.31 38.44
C GLN A 123 -18.58 29.86 38.09
N LYS A 124 -17.64 28.91 38.26
CA LYS A 124 -17.89 27.47 38.01
C LYS A 124 -18.46 26.76 39.25
N GLU A 125 -18.25 27.30 40.45
CA GLU A 125 -18.78 26.75 41.72
C GLU A 125 -20.24 27.14 41.98
N GLU A 126 -20.73 28.21 41.35
CA GLU A 126 -22.12 28.70 41.51
C GLU A 126 -23.15 28.01 40.59
N ALA A 127 -22.75 26.99 39.81
CA ALA A 127 -23.60 26.24 38.87
C ALA A 127 -23.84 24.80 39.32
#